data_AF-A0A0V0GZ45-F1
#
_entry.id   AF-A0A0V0GZ45-F1
#
_cell.length_a   1.000
_cell.length_b   1.000
_cell.length_c   1.000
_cell.angle_alpha   90.00
_cell.angle_beta   90.00
_cell.angle_gamma   90.00
#
_symmetry.space_group_name_H-M   'P 1'
#
loop_
_entity.id
_entity.type
_entity.pdbx_description
1 polymer ?
#
loop_
_entity_poly.entity_id
_entity_poly.type
_entity_poly.pdbx_seq_one_letter_code
_entity_poly.pdbx_strand_id
1 'polypeptide(L)'
;MAAHFALFTISITLLIVVAVAEIRSTQIRSDSRSTIPFDEFGYTHIGRLNLTVTDISFSAQKTPLSQLGFFLCTLDAWVHVLEQLQEGEIHCPLESNLIKKVFTFDQLQPSSREFSNSFI
;
A
#
# COMPACT_ATOMS: atom_id res chain seq x y z
N MET A 1 -33.04 36.64 3.23
CA MET A 1 -31.71 36.49 3.87
C MET A 1 -31.59 35.22 4.71
N ALA A 2 -32.49 34.95 5.67
CA ALA A 2 -32.40 33.75 6.53
C ALA A 2 -32.41 32.41 5.78
N ALA A 3 -33.24 32.26 4.74
CA ALA A 3 -33.34 31.01 3.96
C ALA A 3 -32.05 30.68 3.18
N HIS A 4 -31.38 31.68 2.60
CA HIS A 4 -30.10 31.48 1.92
C HIS A 4 -28.98 31.11 2.91
N PHE A 5 -29.02 31.69 4.10
CA PHE A 5 -28.07 31.37 5.16
C PHE A 5 -28.25 29.92 5.63
N ALA A 6 -29.49 29.47 5.83
CA ALA A 6 -29.83 28.10 6.19
C ALA A 6 -29.42 27.09 5.11
N LEU A 7 -29.66 27.42 3.82
CA LEU A 7 -29.30 26.55 2.70
C LEU A 7 -27.78 26.41 2.57
N PHE A 8 -27.04 27.50 2.79
CA PHE A 8 -25.57 27.48 2.84
C PHE A 8 -25.04 26.64 4.00
N THR A 9 -25.66 26.72 5.19
CA THR A 9 -25.25 25.90 6.34
C THR A 9 -25.51 24.42 6.10
N ILE A 10 -26.67 24.06 5.50
CA ILE A 10 -27.01 22.68 5.13
C ILE A 10 -26.02 22.13 4.09
N SER A 11 -25.66 22.93 3.08
CA SER A 11 -24.67 22.51 2.08
C SER A 11 -23.30 22.25 2.70
N ILE A 12 -22.85 23.10 3.63
CA ILE A 12 -21.57 22.90 4.33
C ILE A 12 -21.60 21.66 5.21
N THR A 13 -22.66 21.43 5.98
CA THR A 13 -22.76 20.24 6.84
C THR A 13 -22.83 18.95 6.03
N LEU A 14 -23.50 18.95 4.88
CA LEU A 14 -23.53 17.80 3.98
C LEU A 14 -22.15 17.49 3.39
N LEU A 15 -21.36 18.51 3.06
CA LEU A 15 -19.98 18.35 2.56
C LEU A 15 -19.02 17.81 3.62
N ILE A 16 -19.23 18.14 4.89
CA ILE A 16 -18.39 17.64 6.00
C ILE A 16 -18.57 16.13 6.22
N VAL A 17 -19.78 15.59 5.99
CA VAL A 17 -20.05 14.15 6.13
C VAL A 17 -19.34 13.31 5.06
N VAL A 18 -19.01 13.89 3.90
CA VAL A 18 -18.33 13.20 2.79
C VAL A 18 -16.80 13.09 3.02
N ALA A 19 -16.24 13.76 4.02
CA ALA A 19 -14.80 13.86 4.21
C ALA A 19 -14.21 12.94 5.31
N VAL A 20 -14.93 11.89 5.73
CA VAL A 20 -14.37 10.91 6.67
C VAL A 20 -13.63 9.84 5.87
N ALA A 21 -12.32 10.03 5.68
CA ALA A 21 -11.46 8.95 5.21
C ALA A 21 -11.42 7.83 6.27
N GLU A 22 -11.53 6.57 5.83
CA GLU A 22 -11.42 5.43 6.74
C GLU A 22 -9.98 5.30 7.24
N ILE A 23 -9.79 5.26 8.56
CA ILE A 23 -8.49 5.02 9.19
C ILE A 23 -8.47 3.58 9.71
N ARG A 24 -7.61 2.75 9.13
CA ARG A 24 -7.39 1.37 9.56
C ARG A 24 -6.07 1.23 10.31
N SER A 25 -6.08 0.39 11.34
CA SER A 25 -4.87 0.01 12.07
C SER A 25 -4.79 -1.52 12.15
N THR A 26 -3.68 -2.07 11.69
CA THR A 26 -3.47 -3.52 11.62
C THR A 26 -2.15 -3.86 12.32
N GLN A 27 -2.19 -4.84 13.23
CA GLN A 27 -1.01 -5.38 13.88
C GLN A 27 -0.74 -6.80 13.35
N ILE A 28 0.47 -7.02 12.83
CA ILE A 28 0.90 -8.32 12.31
C ILE A 28 2.05 -8.82 13.18
N ARG A 29 1.93 -10.05 13.70
CA ARG A 29 2.96 -10.69 14.55
C ARG A 29 3.00 -12.17 14.24
N SER A 30 4.21 -12.72 14.11
CA SER A 30 4.42 -14.17 13.91
C SER A 30 3.57 -14.75 12.77
N ASP A 31 3.47 -14.02 11.66
CA ASP A 31 2.70 -14.41 10.49
C ASP A 31 3.57 -15.21 9.52
N SER A 32 3.04 -16.31 8.99
CA SER A 32 3.76 -17.21 8.07
C SER A 32 3.47 -16.94 6.59
N ARG A 33 2.54 -16.03 6.27
CA ARG A 33 2.21 -15.69 4.88
C ARG A 33 3.37 -14.95 4.23
N SER A 34 3.67 -15.31 2.98
CA SER A 34 4.67 -14.61 2.16
C SER A 34 4.21 -13.23 1.68
N THR A 35 2.89 -12.98 1.69
CA THR A 35 2.29 -11.70 1.28
C THR A 35 1.06 -11.43 2.12
N ILE A 36 0.93 -10.19 2.60
CA ILE A 36 -0.20 -9.75 3.40
C ILE A 36 -0.85 -8.56 2.67
N PRO A 37 -2.08 -8.72 2.16
CA PRO A 37 -2.83 -7.58 1.62
C PRO A 37 -3.21 -6.65 2.77
N PHE A 38 -2.85 -5.38 2.67
CA PHE A 38 -3.22 -4.38 3.69
C PHE A 38 -4.60 -3.79 3.44
N ASP A 39 -4.90 -3.45 2.20
CA ASP A 39 -6.21 -2.91 1.85
C ASP A 39 -6.52 -3.13 0.37
N GLU A 40 -7.80 -3.24 0.05
CA GLU A 40 -8.31 -3.21 -1.31
C GLU A 40 -9.00 -1.86 -1.51
N PHE A 41 -8.43 -1.04 -2.39
CA PHE A 41 -8.96 0.28 -2.66
C PHE A 41 -9.04 0.50 -4.17
N GLY A 42 -10.13 1.16 -4.58
CA GLY A 42 -10.26 1.65 -5.95
C GLY A 42 -9.33 2.85 -6.16
N TYR A 43 -8.46 2.78 -7.16
CA TYR A 43 -7.67 3.91 -7.62
C TYR A 43 -7.97 4.19 -9.09
N THR A 44 -8.00 5.47 -9.45
CA THR A 44 -8.08 5.91 -10.85
C THR A 44 -6.69 6.26 -11.35
N HIS A 45 -6.55 6.56 -12.63
CA HIS A 45 -5.28 7.02 -13.23
C HIS A 45 -4.75 8.35 -12.65
N ILE A 46 -5.58 9.08 -11.88
CA ILE A 46 -5.19 10.30 -11.15
C ILE A 46 -4.99 10.05 -9.65
N GLY A 47 -5.20 8.82 -9.20
CA GLY A 47 -4.98 8.42 -7.81
C GLY A 47 -3.53 8.64 -7.39
N ARG A 48 -3.31 8.84 -6.09
CA ARG A 48 -1.97 8.93 -5.51
C ARG A 48 -1.89 7.99 -4.32
N LEU A 49 -0.83 7.18 -4.27
CA LEU A 49 -0.48 6.39 -3.10
C LEU A 49 0.64 7.13 -2.35
N ASN A 50 0.44 7.41 -1.07
CA ASN A 50 1.51 7.87 -0.20
C ASN A 50 1.90 6.73 0.75
N LEU A 51 3.18 6.33 0.72
CA LEU A 51 3.71 5.30 1.59
C LEU A 51 4.78 5.92 2.49
N THR A 52 4.56 5.81 3.80
CA THR A 52 5.54 6.19 4.82
C THR A 52 5.81 4.97 5.68
N VAL A 53 7.08 4.59 5.80
CA VAL A 53 7.56 3.46 6.59
C VAL A 53 8.59 4.01 7.57
N THR A 54 8.36 3.79 8.86
CA THR A 54 9.27 4.22 9.94
C THR A 54 9.68 3.04 10.80
N ASP A 55 10.66 3.27 11.68
CA ASP A 55 11.13 2.28 12.66
C ASP A 55 11.55 0.94 12.03
N ILE A 56 12.12 1.01 10.82
CA ILE A 56 12.53 -0.18 10.09
C ILE A 56 13.68 -0.84 10.85
N SER A 57 13.47 -2.10 11.22
CA SER A 57 14.49 -2.95 11.81
C SER A 57 14.34 -4.38 11.29
N PHE A 58 15.45 -5.02 10.95
CA PHE A 58 15.45 -6.39 10.46
C PHE A 58 16.66 -7.15 10.99
N SER A 59 16.45 -8.42 11.31
CA SER A 59 17.51 -9.38 11.63
C SER A 59 18.15 -9.81 10.31
N ALA A 60 19.18 -9.08 9.87
CA ALA A 60 19.87 -9.35 8.62
C ALA A 60 20.68 -10.64 8.75
N GLN A 61 20.24 -11.72 8.11
CA GLN A 61 21.15 -12.85 7.88
C GLN A 61 20.82 -13.79 6.72
N LYS A 62 19.60 -13.82 6.16
CA LYS A 62 19.29 -14.79 5.08
C LYS A 62 18.44 -14.31 3.90
N THR A 63 17.71 -13.21 4.01
CA THR A 63 16.80 -12.79 2.93
C THR A 63 17.34 -11.55 2.20
N PRO A 64 17.40 -11.56 0.86
CA PRO A 64 17.74 -10.38 0.08
C PRO A 64 16.76 -9.23 0.35
N LEU A 65 17.25 -8.03 0.63
CA LEU A 65 16.39 -6.86 0.88
C LEU A 65 15.55 -6.47 -0.34
N SER A 66 15.98 -6.85 -1.55
CA SER A 66 15.21 -6.68 -2.78
C SER A 66 13.93 -7.54 -2.85
N GLN A 67 13.85 -8.60 -2.03
CA GLN A 67 12.67 -9.46 -1.90
C GLN A 67 11.77 -9.07 -0.72
N LEU A 68 12.07 -7.96 -0.03
CA LEU A 68 11.18 -7.36 0.97
C LEU A 68 10.71 -6.01 0.47
N GLY A 69 9.40 -5.74 0.57
CA GLY A 69 8.85 -4.52 0.03
C GLY A 69 7.33 -4.46 0.00
N PHE A 70 6.85 -3.43 -0.68
CA PHE A 70 5.45 -3.11 -0.91
C PHE A 70 5.23 -3.03 -2.41
N PHE A 71 4.10 -3.56 -2.87
CA PHE A 71 3.69 -3.50 -4.26
C PHE A 71 2.18 -3.29 -4.37
N LEU A 72 1.76 -2.82 -5.54
CA LEU A 72 0.36 -2.76 -5.95
C LEU A 72 0.11 -3.78 -7.06
N CYS A 73 -1.07 -4.37 -7.04
CA CYS A 73 -1.53 -5.29 -8.06
C CYS A 73 -3.04 -5.19 -8.17
N THR A 74 -3.61 -5.43 -9.35
CA THR A 74 -5.05 -5.66 -9.48
C THR A 74 -5.38 -7.08 -9.00
N LEU A 75 -6.64 -7.31 -8.63
CA LEU A 75 -7.07 -8.66 -8.22
C LEU A 75 -6.82 -9.68 -9.34
N ASP A 76 -7.10 -9.31 -10.60
CA ASP A 76 -6.87 -10.17 -11.76
C ASP A 76 -5.39 -10.49 -11.96
N ALA A 77 -4.51 -9.49 -11.87
CA ALA A 77 -3.07 -9.72 -12.00
C ALA A 77 -2.52 -10.53 -10.82
N TRP A 78 -3.11 -10.41 -9.62
CA TRP A 78 -2.69 -11.19 -8.46
C TRP A 78 -2.92 -12.70 -8.65
N VAL A 79 -4.01 -13.10 -9.31
CA VAL A 79 -4.26 -14.50 -9.66
C VAL A 79 -3.11 -15.05 -10.51
N HIS A 80 -2.68 -14.32 -11.53
CA HIS A 80 -1.56 -14.72 -12.37
C HIS A 80 -0.23 -14.76 -11.61
N VAL A 81 0.02 -13.82 -10.70
CA VAL A 81 1.22 -13.87 -9.85
C VAL A 81 1.25 -15.14 -8.99
N LEU A 82 0.10 -15.58 -8.48
CA LEU A 82 -0.01 -16.83 -7.72
C LEU A 82 0.24 -18.06 -8.59
N GLU A 83 -0.23 -18.06 -9.84
CA GLU A 83 0.07 -19.12 -10.82
C GLU A 83 1.59 -19.20 -11.06
N GLN A 84 2.25 -18.07 -11.31
CA GLN A 84 3.71 -18.01 -11.50
C GLN A 84 4.49 -18.56 -10.29
N LEU A 85 4.02 -18.28 -9.07
CA LEU A 85 4.61 -18.82 -7.84
C LEU A 85 4.40 -20.34 -7.72
N GLN A 86 3.20 -20.82 -8.07
CA GLN A 86 2.86 -22.24 -7.98
C GLN A 86 3.63 -23.07 -9.01
N GLU A 87 3.83 -22.54 -10.20
CA GLU A 87 4.59 -23.18 -11.27
C GLU A 87 6.12 -23.07 -11.07
N GLY A 88 6.56 -22.26 -10.10
CA GLY A 88 7.96 -22.05 -9.77
C GLY A 88 8.70 -21.14 -10.77
N GLU A 89 7.97 -20.36 -11.57
CA GLU A 89 8.55 -19.36 -12.47
C GLU A 89 9.22 -18.23 -11.68
N ILE A 90 8.60 -17.84 -10.56
CA ILE A 90 9.11 -16.85 -9.61
C ILE A 90 9.08 -17.43 -8.20
N HIS A 91 9.96 -16.92 -7.33
CA HIS A 91 10.02 -17.35 -5.93
C HIS A 91 9.50 -16.26 -4.97
N CYS A 92 9.39 -15.03 -5.46
CA CYS A 92 8.89 -13.88 -4.71
C CYS A 92 7.91 -13.09 -5.59
N PRO A 93 6.76 -12.62 -5.08
CA PRO A 93 5.85 -11.76 -5.83
C PRO A 93 6.53 -10.51 -6.41
N LEU A 94 7.55 -9.97 -5.73
CA LEU A 94 8.32 -8.81 -6.18
C LEU A 94 9.19 -9.11 -7.42
N GLU A 95 9.26 -10.36 -7.88
CA GLU A 95 9.94 -10.71 -9.14
C GLU A 95 9.01 -10.61 -10.34
N SER A 96 7.69 -10.66 -10.13
CA SER A 96 6.71 -10.60 -11.21
C SER A 96 6.73 -9.24 -11.92
N ASN A 97 6.56 -9.27 -13.24
CA ASN A 97 6.35 -8.10 -14.08
C ASN A 97 4.89 -7.62 -14.10
N LEU A 98 3.97 -8.38 -13.48
CA LEU A 98 2.54 -8.05 -13.41
C LEU A 98 2.21 -7.11 -12.26
N ILE A 99 3.13 -6.92 -11.32
CA ILE A 99 2.97 -6.03 -10.17
C ILE A 99 3.62 -4.67 -10.41
N LYS A 100 3.09 -3.64 -9.76
CA LYS A 100 3.73 -2.32 -9.67
C LYS A 100 4.49 -2.24 -8.35
N LYS A 101 5.82 -2.34 -8.41
CA LYS A 101 6.69 -2.15 -7.23
C LYS A 101 6.50 -0.74 -6.71
N VAL A 102 6.17 -0.63 -5.42
CA VAL A 102 6.07 0.65 -4.73
C VAL A 102 7.41 0.93 -4.05
N PHE A 103 7.86 -0.01 -3.21
CA PHE A 103 9.09 0.16 -2.46
C PHE A 103 9.73 -1.19 -2.17
N THR A 104 11.05 -1.27 -2.25
CA THR A 104 11.83 -2.44 -1.86
C THR A 104 12.94 -2.03 -0.90
N PHE A 105 13.28 -2.87 0.07
CA PHE A 105 14.12 -2.48 1.20
C PHE A 105 15.59 -2.31 0.82
N ASP A 106 16.02 -2.81 -0.33
CA ASP A 106 17.33 -2.53 -0.92
C ASP A 106 17.51 -1.07 -1.36
N GLN A 107 16.41 -0.31 -1.47
CA GLN A 107 16.45 1.14 -1.71
C GLN A 107 16.73 1.94 -0.44
N LEU A 108 16.74 1.31 0.75
CA LEU A 108 17.13 1.97 1.99
C LEU A 108 18.62 2.25 1.99
N GLN A 109 19.00 3.46 2.40
CA GLN A 109 20.39 3.70 2.78
C GLN A 109 20.74 2.84 4.00
N PRO A 110 21.99 2.35 4.14
CA PRO A 110 22.37 1.43 5.21
C PRO A 110 22.07 1.93 6.63
N SER A 111 22.01 3.25 6.83
CA SER A 111 21.71 3.89 8.12
C SER A 111 20.28 4.42 8.24
N SER A 112 19.47 4.37 7.17
CA SER A 112 18.12 4.91 7.20
C SER A 112 17.17 3.95 7.91
N ARG A 113 16.36 4.51 8.81
CA ARG A 113 15.27 3.79 9.50
C ARG A 113 13.89 4.19 8.99
N GLU A 114 13.86 5.10 8.02
CA GLU A 114 12.65 5.72 7.52
C GLU A 114 12.69 5.83 5.99
N PHE A 115 11.52 5.72 5.37
CA PHE A 115 11.30 5.95 3.96
C PHE A 115 9.92 6.59 3.76
N SER A 116 9.84 7.65 2.96
CA SER A 116 8.58 8.29 2.60
C SER A 116 8.59 8.68 1.13
N ASN A 117 7.61 8.19 0.37
CA ASN A 117 7.47 8.55 -1.04
C ASN A 117 6.00 8.49 -1.49
N SER A 118 5.68 9.30 -2.50
CA SER A 118 4.36 9.36 -3.12
C SER A 118 4.44 8.87 -4.57
N PHE A 119 3.52 7.97 -4.92
CA PHE A 119 3.44 7.30 -6.21
C PHE A 119 2.18 7.75 -6.93
N ILE A 120 2.33 7.99 -8.24
CA ILE A 120 1.24 8.23 -9.19
C ILE A 120 0.99 6.92 -9.92
#